data_AF-A0A6A6CD44-F1
#
_entry.id   AF-A0A6A6CD44-F1
#
_cell.length_a   1.000
_cell.length_b   1.000
_cell.length_c   1.000
_cell.angle_alpha   90.00
_cell.angle_beta   90.00
_cell.angle_gamma   90.00
#
_symmetry.space_group_name_H-M   'P 1'
#
loop_
_entity.id
_entity.type
_entity.pdbx_description
1 polymer ?
#
loop_
_entity_poly.entity_id
_entity_poly.type
_entity_poly.pdbx_seq_one_letter_code
_entity_poly.pdbx_strand_id
1 'polypeptide(L)'
;MNFLQQSNAIRVNVTRRTDPEIAYILQTFSGLPVHPIFQHNRWPQITPAQWVRIQPALVMASFFITCPLAEDFWHGVLFGPTLLDRNSLGQPITRFDLVYNSSIGNPVPPPELHKVHQILAELPRAVTLFIRTLQDDNVYGLNETISLWPFQHGRKGYRSRVILASELLDLAEIASREERLRIWSSMAITLAHETAHALYCSYYALDEEMVFRDSDKSEIGGAFEEWVFGGSGQDSRVTDEQVVNMFYQVLEKHGIFHRCLS
;
A
#
# COMPACT_ATOMS: atom_id res chain seq x y z
N MET A 1 29.03 3.53 -12.27
CA MET A 1 27.68 3.64 -12.85
C MET A 1 26.72 3.88 -11.69
N ASN A 2 25.94 4.96 -11.68
CA ASN A 2 25.03 5.25 -10.56
C ASN A 2 23.84 4.26 -10.56
N PHE A 3 23.13 4.13 -9.43
CA PHE A 3 22.04 3.14 -9.26
C PHE A 3 20.98 3.25 -10.37
N LEU A 4 20.60 4.47 -10.75
CA LEU A 4 19.61 4.71 -11.79
C LEU A 4 20.11 4.27 -13.17
N GLN A 5 21.40 4.48 -13.49
CA GLN A 5 22.01 3.98 -14.72
C GLN A 5 22.04 2.45 -14.76
N GLN A 6 22.35 1.78 -13.64
CA GLN A 6 22.30 0.32 -13.55
C GLN A 6 20.88 -0.21 -13.72
N SER A 7 19.91 0.43 -13.05
CA SER A 7 18.49 0.09 -13.17
C SER A 7 17.99 0.26 -14.60
N ASN A 8 18.39 1.34 -15.28
CA ASN A 8 18.05 1.57 -16.68
C ASN A 8 18.69 0.54 -17.60
N ALA A 9 19.96 0.15 -17.36
CA ALA A 9 20.63 -0.88 -18.14
C ALA A 9 19.98 -2.27 -17.96
N ILE A 10 19.63 -2.63 -16.73
CA ILE A 10 18.89 -3.88 -16.44
C ILE A 10 17.52 -3.83 -17.09
N ARG A 11 16.81 -2.71 -17.02
CA ARG A 11 15.52 -2.54 -17.66
C ARG A 11 15.60 -2.80 -19.17
N VAL A 12 16.56 -2.21 -19.86
CA VAL A 12 16.77 -2.46 -21.30
C VAL A 12 17.01 -3.96 -21.57
N ASN A 13 17.78 -4.64 -20.71
CA ASN A 13 18.02 -6.08 -20.87
C ASN A 13 16.78 -6.93 -20.59
N VAL A 14 15.98 -6.61 -19.56
CA VAL A 14 14.71 -7.29 -19.26
C VAL A 14 13.75 -7.11 -20.45
N THR A 15 13.56 -5.87 -20.91
CA THR A 15 12.65 -5.58 -22.05
C THR A 15 13.02 -6.32 -23.35
N ARG A 16 14.27 -6.73 -23.53
CA ARG A 16 14.72 -7.48 -24.72
C ARG A 16 14.45 -8.98 -24.65
N ARG A 17 14.26 -9.54 -23.46
CA ARG A 17 14.12 -11.00 -23.23
C ARG A 17 12.73 -11.39 -22.73
N THR A 18 11.96 -10.43 -22.26
CA THR A 18 10.62 -10.64 -21.74
C THR A 18 9.58 -10.48 -22.85
N ASP A 19 8.42 -11.09 -22.64
CA ASP A 19 7.19 -10.83 -23.40
C ASP A 19 7.05 -9.31 -23.74
N PRO A 20 6.81 -8.94 -25.02
CA PRO A 20 6.77 -7.55 -25.45
C PRO A 20 5.74 -6.68 -24.70
N GLU A 21 4.62 -7.28 -24.28
CA GLU A 21 3.57 -6.58 -23.55
C GLU A 21 4.05 -6.30 -22.12
N ILE A 22 4.70 -7.26 -21.46
CA ILE A 22 5.31 -7.03 -20.15
C ILE A 22 6.44 -5.99 -20.22
N ALA A 23 7.25 -6.05 -21.28
CA ALA A 23 8.29 -5.05 -21.53
C ALA A 23 7.67 -3.65 -21.66
N TYR A 24 6.56 -3.53 -22.38
CA TYR A 24 5.80 -2.29 -22.54
C TYR A 24 5.20 -1.79 -21.22
N ILE A 25 4.60 -2.69 -20.43
CA ILE A 25 4.09 -2.40 -19.08
C ILE A 25 5.21 -1.82 -18.21
N LEU A 26 6.34 -2.53 -18.09
CA LEU A 26 7.49 -2.09 -17.28
C LEU A 26 8.06 -0.74 -17.75
N GLN A 27 8.13 -0.52 -19.06
CA GLN A 27 8.56 0.75 -19.62
C GLN A 27 7.59 1.87 -19.25
N THR A 28 6.29 1.62 -19.35
CA THR A 28 5.27 2.64 -19.09
C THR A 28 5.21 3.02 -17.61
N PHE A 29 5.17 2.03 -16.72
CA PHE A 29 5.18 2.26 -15.27
C PHE A 29 6.39 3.05 -14.80
N SER A 30 7.52 2.93 -15.49
CA SER A 30 8.74 3.64 -15.10
C SER A 30 8.70 5.16 -15.24
N GLY A 31 7.75 5.69 -16.02
CA GLY A 31 7.52 7.13 -16.15
C GLY A 31 6.44 7.65 -15.20
N LEU A 32 5.75 6.77 -14.47
CA LEU A 32 4.66 7.16 -13.60
C LEU A 32 5.16 7.59 -12.22
N PRO A 33 4.46 8.54 -11.57
CA PRO A 33 4.84 9.02 -10.25
C PRO A 33 4.67 7.91 -9.20
N VAL A 34 5.69 7.74 -8.36
CA VAL A 34 5.65 6.89 -7.16
C VAL A 34 5.56 7.79 -5.93
N HIS A 35 4.62 7.49 -5.04
CA HIS A 35 4.39 8.23 -3.80
C HIS A 35 5.69 8.27 -2.98
N PRO A 36 5.99 9.39 -2.29
CA PRO A 36 7.23 9.56 -1.51
C PRO A 36 7.56 8.42 -0.54
N ILE A 37 6.55 7.74 0.01
CA ILE A 37 6.74 6.60 0.91
C ILE A 37 7.36 5.38 0.22
N PHE A 38 7.13 5.21 -1.08
CA PHE A 38 7.59 4.05 -1.87
C PHE A 38 8.83 4.35 -2.71
N GLN A 39 9.39 5.56 -2.60
CA GLN A 39 10.56 5.97 -3.37
C GLN A 39 11.81 5.16 -3.01
N HIS A 40 12.72 5.01 -3.98
CA HIS A 40 13.93 4.20 -3.86
C HIS A 40 14.75 4.46 -2.59
N ASN A 41 14.88 5.73 -2.17
CA ASN A 41 15.65 6.09 -0.98
C ASN A 41 15.05 5.56 0.34
N ARG A 42 13.84 5.00 0.32
CA ARG A 42 13.21 4.30 1.44
C ARG A 42 13.58 2.82 1.52
N TRP A 43 14.28 2.29 0.50
CA TRP A 43 14.66 0.89 0.37
C TRP A 43 16.18 0.71 0.49
N PRO A 44 16.77 0.74 1.70
CA PRO A 44 18.22 0.78 1.87
C PRO A 44 18.98 -0.43 1.32
N GLN A 45 18.28 -1.56 1.08
CA GLN A 45 18.88 -2.84 0.69
C GLN A 45 18.40 -3.34 -0.68
N ILE A 46 17.62 -2.54 -1.43
CA ILE A 46 17.09 -3.00 -2.71
C ILE A 46 18.16 -3.03 -3.80
N THR A 47 18.21 -4.12 -4.55
CA THR A 47 19.08 -4.20 -5.73
C THR A 47 18.46 -3.47 -6.92
N PRO A 48 19.25 -3.03 -7.91
CA PRO A 48 18.72 -2.46 -9.14
C PRO A 48 17.73 -3.39 -9.88
N ALA A 49 17.96 -4.72 -9.84
CA ALA A 49 17.08 -5.70 -10.47
C ALA A 49 15.73 -5.79 -9.75
N GLN A 50 15.74 -5.90 -8.43
CA GLN A 50 14.52 -5.90 -7.61
C GLN A 50 13.75 -4.57 -7.78
N TRP A 51 14.45 -3.44 -7.81
CA TRP A 51 13.83 -2.13 -8.01
C TRP A 51 13.06 -2.07 -9.33
N VAL A 52 13.63 -2.59 -10.43
CA VAL A 52 12.92 -2.66 -11.72
C VAL A 52 11.71 -3.58 -11.64
N ARG A 53 11.84 -4.75 -11.01
CA ARG A 53 10.78 -5.78 -10.93
C ARG A 53 9.58 -5.37 -10.08
N ILE A 54 9.80 -4.54 -9.05
CA ILE A 54 8.74 -4.08 -8.14
C ILE A 54 8.03 -2.80 -8.62
N GLN A 55 8.57 -2.08 -9.62
CA GLN A 55 8.01 -0.80 -10.09
C GLN A 55 6.50 -0.81 -10.34
N PRO A 56 5.91 -1.81 -11.03
CA PRO A 56 4.46 -1.83 -11.25
C PRO A 56 3.67 -1.81 -9.94
N ALA A 57 4.09 -2.62 -8.97
CA ALA A 57 3.46 -2.67 -7.64
C ALA A 57 3.61 -1.35 -6.88
N LEU A 58 4.76 -0.68 -6.96
CA LEU A 58 4.97 0.61 -6.27
C LEU A 58 4.06 1.71 -6.81
N VAL A 59 3.88 1.78 -8.13
CA VAL A 59 2.99 2.77 -8.75
C VAL A 59 1.54 2.48 -8.40
N MET A 60 1.12 1.21 -8.44
CA MET A 60 -0.23 0.83 -8.01
C MET A 60 -0.49 1.13 -6.54
N ALA A 61 0.44 0.77 -5.65
CA ALA A 61 0.33 1.08 -4.23
C ALA A 61 0.21 2.60 -4.01
N SER A 62 0.99 3.38 -4.77
CA SER A 62 0.90 4.85 -4.76
C SER A 62 -0.49 5.33 -5.15
N PHE A 63 -1.09 4.74 -6.18
CA PHE A 63 -2.47 5.04 -6.58
C PHE A 63 -3.47 4.63 -5.49
N PHE A 64 -3.34 3.44 -4.89
CA PHE A 64 -4.24 2.97 -3.85
C PHE A 64 -4.25 3.89 -2.63
N ILE A 65 -3.09 4.34 -2.14
CA ILE A 65 -3.05 5.19 -0.93
C ILE A 65 -3.40 6.67 -1.19
N THR A 66 -3.59 7.08 -2.46
CA THR A 66 -3.90 8.46 -2.85
C THR A 66 -5.18 8.60 -3.67
N CYS A 67 -5.94 7.52 -3.87
CA CYS A 67 -7.23 7.61 -4.54
C CYS A 67 -8.26 8.28 -3.60
N PRO A 68 -9.35 8.87 -4.14
CA PRO A 68 -10.35 9.54 -3.31
C PRO A 68 -10.93 8.69 -2.18
N LEU A 69 -11.11 7.38 -2.41
CA LEU A 69 -11.57 6.45 -1.37
C LEU A 69 -10.57 6.34 -0.21
N ALA A 70 -9.28 6.28 -0.51
CA ALA A 70 -8.24 6.26 0.50
C ALA A 70 -8.13 7.59 1.24
N GLU A 71 -8.30 8.73 0.54
CA GLU A 71 -8.34 10.05 1.18
C GLU A 71 -9.46 10.15 2.21
N ASP A 72 -10.65 9.67 1.87
CA ASP A 72 -11.78 9.58 2.80
C ASP A 72 -11.47 8.64 3.98
N PHE A 73 -10.86 7.48 3.71
CA PHE A 73 -10.42 6.54 4.75
C PHE A 73 -9.44 7.18 5.73
N TRP A 74 -8.39 7.82 5.21
CA TRP A 74 -7.38 8.48 6.05
C TRP A 74 -7.97 9.60 6.88
N HIS A 75 -8.91 10.38 6.32
CA HIS A 75 -9.62 11.39 7.09
C HIS A 75 -10.38 10.78 8.27
N GLY A 76 -11.14 9.71 8.03
CA GLY A 76 -11.86 8.97 9.06
C GLY A 76 -10.93 8.41 10.15
N VAL A 77 -9.79 7.83 9.76
CA VAL A 77 -8.82 7.26 10.71
C VAL A 77 -8.11 8.35 11.53
N LEU A 78 -7.78 9.49 10.94
CA LEU A 78 -6.96 10.52 11.58
C LEU A 78 -7.78 11.53 12.41
N PHE A 79 -9.02 11.78 12.00
CA PHE A 79 -9.87 12.85 12.52
C PHE A 79 -11.31 12.42 12.81
N GLY A 80 -11.68 11.19 12.48
CA GLY A 80 -12.99 10.64 12.80
C GLY A 80 -13.19 10.47 14.31
N PRO A 81 -14.44 10.45 14.77
CA PRO A 81 -14.77 10.17 16.15
C PRO A 81 -14.38 8.74 16.51
N THR A 82 -13.96 8.59 17.76
CA THR A 82 -13.74 7.29 18.37
C THR A 82 -14.86 6.98 19.34
N LEU A 83 -15.27 5.72 19.38
CA LEU A 83 -16.31 5.21 20.27
C LEU A 83 -15.64 4.33 21.32
N LEU A 84 -16.06 4.46 22.56
CA LEU A 84 -15.71 3.50 23.61
C LEU A 84 -16.69 2.32 23.54
N ASP A 85 -16.18 1.13 23.32
CA ASP A 85 -16.95 -0.11 23.20
C ASP A 85 -16.34 -1.21 24.10
N ARG A 86 -16.85 -2.44 24.01
CA ARG A 86 -16.31 -3.62 24.70
C ARG A 86 -16.01 -4.74 23.71
N ASN A 87 -14.89 -5.43 23.89
CA ASN A 87 -14.58 -6.65 23.14
C ASN A 87 -15.45 -7.84 23.59
N SER A 88 -15.31 -8.99 22.94
CA SER A 88 -15.99 -10.24 23.28
C SER A 88 -15.76 -10.75 24.72
N LEU A 89 -14.71 -10.26 25.40
CA LEU A 89 -14.42 -10.54 26.82
C LEU A 89 -15.01 -9.48 27.76
N GLY A 90 -15.75 -8.50 27.24
CA GLY A 90 -16.33 -7.39 28.00
C GLY A 90 -15.33 -6.31 28.40
N GLN A 91 -14.09 -6.34 27.91
CA GLN A 91 -13.05 -5.35 28.22
C GLN A 91 -13.24 -4.10 27.36
N PRO A 92 -13.04 -2.89 27.92
CA PRO A 92 -13.18 -1.66 27.16
C PRO A 92 -12.16 -1.61 26.02
N ILE A 93 -12.63 -1.31 24.82
CA ILE A 93 -11.83 -1.05 23.62
C ILE A 93 -12.28 0.27 23.01
N THR A 94 -11.39 0.96 22.32
CA THR A 94 -11.76 2.15 21.57
C THR A 94 -11.83 1.78 20.09
N ARG A 95 -12.96 2.05 19.45
CA ARG A 95 -13.21 1.78 18.03
C ARG A 95 -13.24 3.07 17.23
N PHE A 96 -12.79 3.03 15.99
CA PHE A 96 -13.04 4.12 15.05
C PHE A 96 -14.45 4.01 14.49
N ASP A 97 -15.17 5.12 14.50
CA ASP A 97 -16.42 5.24 13.79
C ASP A 97 -16.18 5.79 12.39
N LEU A 98 -15.87 4.88 11.46
CA LEU A 98 -15.76 5.19 10.03
C LEU A 98 -17.10 5.63 9.40
N VAL A 99 -18.22 5.64 10.15
CA VAL A 99 -19.52 6.20 9.70
C VAL A 99 -19.49 7.72 9.66
N TYR A 100 -18.50 8.36 10.28
CA TYR A 100 -18.36 9.80 10.21
C TYR A 100 -18.07 10.24 8.75
N ASN A 101 -19.10 10.78 8.10
CA ASN A 101 -19.25 11.12 6.67
C ASN A 101 -19.58 9.98 5.69
N SER A 102 -20.02 8.80 6.14
CA SER A 102 -20.36 7.66 5.27
C SER A 102 -21.67 7.79 4.46
N SER A 103 -22.02 9.00 4.01
CA SER A 103 -22.69 9.09 2.71
C SER A 103 -21.58 9.02 1.67
N ILE A 104 -21.30 7.80 1.18
CA ILE A 104 -20.59 7.59 -0.08
C ILE A 104 -21.10 8.66 -1.07
N GLY A 105 -20.25 9.63 -1.41
CA GLY A 105 -20.64 10.78 -2.25
C GLY A 105 -20.47 12.18 -1.65
N ASN A 106 -20.13 12.32 -0.36
CA ASN A 106 -19.74 13.61 0.21
C ASN A 106 -18.20 13.68 0.39
N PRO A 107 -17.47 14.31 -0.55
CA PRO A 107 -16.01 14.36 -0.48
C PRO A 107 -15.52 15.12 0.76
N VAL A 108 -14.40 14.68 1.34
CA VAL A 108 -13.73 15.40 2.42
C VAL A 108 -13.49 16.86 2.01
N PRO A 109 -13.89 17.85 2.84
CA PRO A 109 -13.66 19.25 2.53
C PRO A 109 -12.18 19.56 2.28
N PRO A 110 -11.82 20.43 1.31
CA PRO A 110 -10.42 20.70 0.96
C PRO A 110 -9.50 21.07 2.13
N PRO A 111 -9.93 21.85 3.14
CA PRO A 111 -9.09 22.16 4.31
C PRO A 111 -8.75 20.93 5.16
N GLU A 112 -9.67 19.97 5.28
CA GLU A 112 -9.44 18.73 6.03
C GLU A 112 -8.56 17.76 5.23
N LEU A 113 -8.80 17.67 3.92
CA LEU A 113 -7.98 16.88 3.02
C LEU A 113 -6.52 17.36 3.01
N HIS A 114 -6.31 18.68 3.07
CA HIS A 114 -4.97 19.25 3.18
C HIS A 114 -4.22 18.75 4.43
N LYS A 115 -4.92 18.60 5.57
CA LYS A 115 -4.31 18.05 6.80
C LYS A 115 -3.93 16.58 6.62
N VAL A 116 -4.78 15.78 5.97
CA VAL A 116 -4.47 14.39 5.63
C VAL A 116 -3.20 14.33 4.79
N HIS A 117 -3.11 15.13 3.72
CA HIS A 117 -1.93 15.19 2.86
C HIS A 117 -0.67 15.61 3.61
N GLN A 118 -0.76 16.58 4.53
CA GLN A 118 0.37 16.98 5.37
C GLN A 118 0.88 15.83 6.27
N ILE A 119 -0.03 14.99 6.79
CA ILE A 119 0.34 13.82 7.59
C ILE A 119 1.01 12.76 6.71
N LEU A 120 0.40 12.42 5.57
CA LEU A 120 0.96 11.45 4.62
C LEU A 120 2.32 11.89 4.06
N ALA A 121 2.55 13.19 3.90
CA ALA A 121 3.82 13.75 3.45
C ALA A 121 4.97 13.57 4.47
N GLU A 122 4.64 13.45 5.77
CA GLU A 122 5.62 13.22 6.83
C GLU A 122 5.93 11.73 7.04
N LEU A 123 4.98 10.85 6.70
CA LEU A 123 5.10 9.40 6.84
C LEU A 123 6.38 8.77 6.25
N PRO A 124 6.93 9.21 5.09
CA PRO A 124 8.18 8.68 4.55
C PRO A 124 9.39 8.83 5.50
N ARG A 125 9.33 9.72 6.50
CA ARG A 125 10.38 9.88 7.52
C ARG A 125 10.30 8.84 8.64
N ALA A 126 9.12 8.25 8.82
CA ALA A 126 8.85 7.23 9.81
C ALA A 126 8.93 5.80 9.24
N VAL A 127 8.84 5.64 7.91
CA VAL A 127 8.79 4.34 7.24
C VAL A 127 10.08 4.00 6.51
N THR A 128 10.54 2.75 6.67
CA THR A 128 11.61 2.15 5.87
C THR A 128 11.12 0.84 5.27
N LEU A 129 11.44 0.60 4.00
CA LEU A 129 10.94 -0.52 3.21
C LEU A 129 12.02 -1.58 2.96
N PHE A 130 11.64 -2.86 3.00
CA PHE A 130 12.55 -3.99 2.79
C PHE A 130 11.92 -5.07 1.94
N ILE A 131 12.76 -5.80 1.20
CA ILE A 131 12.41 -7.07 0.57
C ILE A 131 13.20 -8.16 1.30
N ARG A 132 12.52 -9.16 1.85
CA ARG A 132 13.15 -10.29 2.57
C ARG A 132 12.29 -11.54 2.47
N THR A 133 12.92 -12.69 2.65
CA THR A 133 12.21 -13.94 2.91
C THR A 133 11.52 -13.85 4.25
N LEU A 134 10.23 -14.13 4.26
CA LEU A 134 9.42 -14.22 5.47
C LEU A 134 9.39 -15.68 5.94
N GLN A 135 9.31 -15.90 7.25
CA GLN A 135 9.33 -17.25 7.84
C GLN A 135 7.98 -17.97 7.75
N ASP A 136 6.91 -17.25 7.46
CA ASP A 136 5.56 -17.77 7.32
C ASP A 136 5.15 -17.76 5.84
N ASP A 137 4.84 -18.93 5.31
CA ASP A 137 4.49 -19.15 3.90
C ASP A 137 3.18 -18.44 3.50
N ASN A 138 2.36 -17.98 4.46
CA ASN A 138 1.08 -17.31 4.21
C ASN A 138 1.13 -15.79 4.35
N VAL A 139 2.29 -15.22 4.65
CA VAL A 139 2.46 -13.79 4.88
C VAL A 139 3.18 -13.16 3.69
N TYR A 140 2.51 -12.21 3.03
CA TYR A 140 3.05 -11.50 1.87
C TYR A 140 3.77 -10.20 2.23
N GLY A 141 3.46 -9.65 3.40
CA GLY A 141 4.16 -8.51 3.96
C GLY A 141 3.97 -8.39 5.47
N LEU A 142 4.77 -7.53 6.09
CA LEU A 142 4.75 -7.31 7.53
C LEU A 142 5.17 -5.89 7.85
N ASN A 143 4.45 -5.25 8.77
CA ASN A 143 4.87 -4.03 9.44
C ASN A 143 5.45 -4.37 10.83
N GLU A 144 6.71 -3.99 11.05
CA GLU A 144 7.36 -4.05 12.36
C GLU A 144 7.52 -2.63 12.91
N THR A 145 7.01 -2.37 14.10
CA THR A 145 7.33 -1.16 14.86
C THR A 145 8.76 -1.27 15.41
N ILE A 146 9.54 -0.20 15.29
CA ILE A 146 10.97 -0.20 15.67
C ILE A 146 11.21 0.58 16.96
N SER A 147 10.86 1.86 16.95
CA SER A 147 11.17 2.76 18.05
C SER A 147 10.32 4.01 18.03
N LEU A 148 10.17 4.62 19.21
CA LEU A 148 9.59 5.95 19.33
C LEU A 148 10.49 6.97 18.64
N TRP A 149 9.86 7.88 17.92
CA TRP A 149 10.48 8.90 17.11
C TRP A 149 9.65 10.19 17.17
N PRO A 150 10.25 11.38 17.05
CA PRO A 150 9.49 12.62 16.87
C PRO A 150 8.71 12.59 15.55
N PHE A 151 7.41 12.39 15.65
CA PHE A 151 6.45 12.59 14.56
C PHE A 151 5.85 14.00 14.68
N GLN A 152 5.12 14.45 13.65
CA GLN A 152 4.54 15.81 13.50
C GLN A 152 4.50 16.72 14.75
N HIS A 153 4.96 17.96 14.59
CA HIS A 153 4.86 19.02 15.61
C HIS A 153 5.40 18.64 17.00
N GLY A 154 6.37 17.72 17.07
CA GLY A 154 6.98 17.30 18.33
C GLY A 154 6.23 16.20 19.08
N ARG A 155 5.16 15.63 18.48
CA ARG A 155 4.52 14.43 19.01
C ARG A 155 5.46 13.24 18.91
N LYS A 156 5.32 12.26 19.80
CA LYS A 156 5.98 10.96 19.62
C LYS A 156 5.12 10.11 18.69
N GLY A 157 5.77 9.24 17.92
CA GLY A 157 5.16 8.27 17.02
C GLY A 157 6.13 7.11 16.83
N TYR A 158 5.68 5.95 16.38
CA TYR A 158 6.61 4.86 16.07
C TYR A 158 7.19 5.00 14.67
N ARG A 159 8.45 4.59 14.52
CA ARG A 159 9.00 4.22 13.22
C ARG A 159 8.57 2.82 12.86
N SER A 160 8.30 2.63 11.57
CA SER A 160 7.86 1.37 11.01
C SER A 160 8.85 0.84 9.99
N ARG A 161 8.98 -0.47 9.98
CA ARG A 161 9.61 -1.24 8.92
C ARG A 161 8.53 -2.01 8.19
N VAL A 162 8.32 -1.68 6.92
CA VAL A 162 7.43 -2.46 6.06
C VAL A 162 8.27 -3.41 5.23
N ILE A 163 7.96 -4.70 5.31
CA ILE A 163 8.69 -5.79 4.66
C ILE A 163 7.76 -6.42 3.64
N LEU A 164 8.24 -6.59 2.41
CA LEU A 164 7.58 -7.37 1.36
C LEU A 164 8.32 -8.70 1.17
N ALA A 165 7.58 -9.79 1.02
CA ALA A 165 8.13 -11.11 0.73
C ALA A 165 8.93 -11.11 -0.59
N SER A 166 10.18 -11.59 -0.57
CA SER A 166 11.01 -11.71 -1.78
C SER A 166 10.45 -12.70 -2.79
N GLU A 167 9.77 -13.73 -2.30
CA GLU A 167 9.21 -14.84 -3.06
C GLU A 167 8.21 -14.33 -4.10
N LEU A 168 7.47 -13.27 -3.77
CA LEU A 168 6.53 -12.65 -4.70
C LEU A 168 7.25 -12.10 -5.94
N LEU A 169 8.44 -11.53 -5.80
CA LEU A 169 9.19 -11.06 -6.96
C LEU A 169 9.58 -12.24 -7.83
N ASP A 170 10.06 -13.32 -7.24
CA ASP A 170 10.54 -14.50 -7.94
C ASP A 170 9.40 -15.23 -8.66
N LEU A 171 8.25 -15.33 -8.03
CA LEU A 171 7.02 -15.81 -8.66
C LEU A 171 6.62 -14.95 -9.85
N ALA A 172 6.65 -13.61 -9.71
CA ALA A 172 6.30 -12.71 -10.82
C ALA A 172 7.21 -12.88 -12.05
N GLU A 173 8.46 -13.27 -11.86
CA GLU A 173 9.43 -13.43 -12.96
C GLU A 173 9.10 -14.61 -13.87
N ILE A 174 8.69 -15.74 -13.27
CA ILE A 174 8.38 -16.99 -13.97
C ILE A 174 6.89 -17.14 -14.32
N ALA A 175 6.03 -16.34 -13.69
CA ALA A 175 4.59 -16.38 -13.88
C ALA A 175 4.17 -16.04 -15.32
N SER A 176 3.01 -16.60 -15.69
CA SER A 176 2.27 -16.21 -16.90
C SER A 176 1.90 -14.71 -16.85
N ARG A 177 1.48 -14.14 -17.98
CA ARG A 177 1.08 -12.72 -18.05
C ARG A 177 0.04 -12.38 -16.98
N GLU A 178 -1.08 -13.11 -16.96
CA GLU A 178 -2.19 -12.84 -16.05
C GLU A 178 -1.80 -13.02 -14.59
N GLU A 179 -1.07 -14.09 -14.29
CA GLU A 179 -0.58 -14.37 -12.94
C GLU A 179 0.42 -13.33 -12.45
N ARG A 180 1.29 -12.83 -13.34
CA ARG A 180 2.21 -11.72 -13.03
C ARG A 180 1.47 -10.44 -12.66
N LEU A 181 0.39 -10.12 -13.38
CA LEU A 181 -0.47 -8.98 -13.05
C LEU A 181 -1.12 -9.15 -11.67
N ARG A 182 -1.63 -10.36 -11.37
CA ARG A 182 -2.17 -10.69 -10.04
C ARG A 182 -1.11 -10.50 -8.96
N ILE A 183 0.09 -11.04 -9.14
CA ILE A 183 1.18 -10.95 -8.18
C ILE A 183 1.59 -9.49 -7.94
N TRP A 184 1.76 -8.66 -8.98
CA TRP A 184 2.07 -7.24 -8.80
C TRP A 184 0.98 -6.48 -8.06
N SER A 185 -0.28 -6.83 -8.31
CA SER A 185 -1.41 -6.23 -7.63
C SER A 185 -1.47 -6.67 -6.16
N SER A 186 -1.21 -7.94 -5.85
CA SER A 186 -1.08 -8.43 -4.48
C SER A 186 0.04 -7.75 -3.71
N MET A 187 1.20 -7.54 -4.34
CA MET A 187 2.28 -6.72 -3.74
C MET A 187 1.81 -5.30 -3.47
N ALA A 188 1.07 -4.68 -4.39
CA ALA A 188 0.58 -3.32 -4.23
C ALA A 188 -0.43 -3.19 -3.09
N ILE A 189 -1.37 -4.14 -2.99
CA ILE A 189 -2.34 -4.24 -1.88
C ILE A 189 -1.58 -4.41 -0.56
N THR A 190 -0.64 -5.36 -0.51
CA THR A 190 0.20 -5.60 0.66
C THR A 190 0.94 -4.32 1.09
N LEU A 191 1.57 -3.61 0.15
CA LEU A 191 2.26 -2.36 0.47
C LEU A 191 1.32 -1.28 1.00
N ALA A 192 0.10 -1.18 0.48
CA ALA A 192 -0.90 -0.23 0.95
C ALA A 192 -1.44 -0.61 2.34
N HIS A 193 -1.70 -1.90 2.57
CA HIS A 193 -2.08 -2.49 3.85
C HIS A 193 -1.06 -2.16 4.93
N GLU A 194 0.20 -2.54 4.71
CA GLU A 194 1.27 -2.29 5.68
C GLU A 194 1.58 -0.80 5.86
N THR A 195 1.23 0.04 4.87
CA THR A 195 1.30 1.49 5.00
C THR A 195 0.22 2.04 5.94
N ALA A 196 -0.97 1.43 5.96
CA ALA A 196 -2.02 1.80 6.91
C ALA A 196 -1.57 1.56 8.35
N HIS A 197 -0.95 0.40 8.60
CA HIS A 197 -0.28 0.06 9.87
C HIS A 197 0.77 1.10 10.25
N ALA A 198 1.67 1.38 9.32
CA ALA A 198 2.74 2.31 9.56
C ALA A 198 2.24 3.73 9.87
N LEU A 199 1.21 4.21 9.16
CA LEU A 199 0.58 5.49 9.44
C LEU A 199 -0.02 5.52 10.84
N TYR A 200 -0.77 4.48 11.20
CA TYR A 200 -1.44 4.37 12.48
C TYR A 200 -0.43 4.40 13.65
N CYS A 201 0.58 3.53 13.62
CA CYS A 201 1.63 3.49 14.65
C CYS A 201 2.43 4.80 14.73
N SER A 202 2.68 5.45 13.58
CA SER A 202 3.37 6.74 13.52
C SER A 202 2.54 7.87 14.11
N TYR A 203 1.23 7.90 13.85
CA TYR A 203 0.37 9.01 14.24
C TYR A 203 -0.12 8.90 15.69
N TYR A 204 -0.52 7.70 16.13
CA TYR A 204 -1.08 7.48 17.46
C TYR A 204 -0.04 7.11 18.52
N ALA A 205 1.18 6.75 18.11
CA ALA A 205 2.21 6.23 19.02
C ALA A 205 1.74 4.99 19.81
N LEU A 206 0.99 4.13 19.13
CA LEU A 206 0.51 2.86 19.65
C LEU A 206 1.17 1.71 18.88
N ASP A 207 1.56 0.68 19.62
CA ASP A 207 2.12 -0.56 19.09
C ASP A 207 1.03 -1.61 18.82
N GLU A 208 -0.14 -1.42 19.42
CA GLU A 208 -1.33 -2.23 19.20
C GLU A 208 -2.42 -1.40 18.52
N GLU A 209 -3.06 -2.00 17.53
CA GLU A 209 -4.10 -1.36 16.75
C GLU A 209 -5.47 -1.40 17.43
N MET A 210 -6.26 -0.37 17.13
CA MET A 210 -7.66 -0.29 17.52
C MET A 210 -8.52 -1.09 16.55
N VAL A 211 -9.57 -1.69 17.08
CA VAL A 211 -10.51 -2.54 16.32
C VAL A 211 -11.52 -1.69 15.55
N PHE A 212 -11.88 -2.08 14.33
CA PHE A 212 -12.90 -1.39 13.51
C PHE A 212 -14.32 -1.94 13.65
N ARG A 213 -15.28 -1.01 13.78
CA ARG A 213 -16.75 -1.08 13.69
C ARG A 213 -17.44 -2.41 14.04
N ASP A 214 -17.29 -3.46 13.23
CA ASP A 214 -18.16 -4.65 13.25
C ASP A 214 -17.39 -5.99 13.28
N SER A 215 -16.07 -5.95 13.43
CA SER A 215 -15.22 -7.14 13.40
C SER A 215 -14.21 -7.07 14.53
N ASP A 216 -14.29 -8.01 15.48
CA ASP A 216 -13.26 -8.18 16.54
C ASP A 216 -11.87 -8.56 15.99
N LYS A 217 -11.71 -8.60 14.65
CA LYS A 217 -10.49 -9.06 13.96
C LYS A 217 -9.96 -8.10 12.90
N SER A 218 -10.65 -6.99 12.58
CA SER A 218 -10.20 -6.10 11.50
C SER A 218 -9.13 -5.15 12.03
N GLU A 219 -7.89 -5.44 11.66
CA GLU A 219 -6.72 -4.57 11.82
C GLU A 219 -6.77 -3.41 10.80
N ILE A 220 -5.98 -2.34 10.98
CA ILE A 220 -6.14 -1.10 10.18
C ILE A 220 -5.86 -1.29 8.69
N GLY A 221 -4.94 -2.20 8.34
CA GLY A 221 -4.65 -2.60 6.96
C GLY A 221 -5.84 -3.31 6.31
N GLY A 222 -6.44 -4.26 7.00
CA GLY A 222 -7.66 -4.95 6.59
C GLY A 222 -8.84 -4.01 6.44
N ALA A 223 -9.02 -3.06 7.38
CA ALA A 223 -10.03 -2.02 7.27
C ALA A 223 -9.78 -1.09 6.05
N PHE A 224 -8.52 -0.79 5.75
CA PHE A 224 -8.15 -0.05 4.53
C PHE A 224 -8.52 -0.84 3.28
N GLU A 225 -8.21 -2.14 3.24
CA GLU A 225 -8.56 -3.00 2.11
C GLU A 225 -10.07 -3.07 1.87
N GLU A 226 -10.85 -3.34 2.93
CA GLU A 226 -12.31 -3.39 2.87
C GLU A 226 -12.89 -2.07 2.35
N TRP A 227 -12.35 -0.94 2.80
CA TRP A 227 -12.83 0.39 2.41
C TRP A 227 -12.48 0.75 0.96
N VAL A 228 -11.24 0.55 0.55
CA VAL A 228 -10.75 1.01 -0.76
C VAL A 228 -11.09 0.03 -1.88
N PHE A 229 -11.07 -1.28 -1.59
CA PHE A 229 -11.21 -2.33 -2.61
C PHE A 229 -12.60 -2.97 -2.59
N GLY A 230 -13.34 -2.84 -1.48
CA GLY A 230 -14.61 -3.49 -1.29
C GLY A 230 -14.44 -4.96 -0.89
N GLY A 231 -14.89 -5.27 0.32
CA GLY A 231 -14.92 -6.62 0.89
C GLY A 231 -15.65 -6.55 2.23
N SER A 232 -16.44 -7.55 2.57
CA SER A 232 -17.11 -7.62 3.88
C SER A 232 -16.61 -8.84 4.63
N GLY A 233 -15.78 -8.64 5.65
CA GLY A 233 -15.64 -9.51 6.82
C GLY A 233 -15.17 -10.95 6.59
N GLN A 234 -14.02 -11.28 7.21
CA GLN A 234 -13.49 -12.63 7.51
C GLN A 234 -13.25 -13.62 6.34
N ASP A 235 -13.79 -13.42 5.13
CA ASP A 235 -13.58 -14.33 3.98
C ASP A 235 -13.32 -13.58 2.65
N SER A 236 -13.14 -12.26 2.69
CA SER A 236 -12.96 -11.42 1.49
C SER A 236 -11.51 -10.98 1.31
N ARG A 237 -10.62 -11.90 0.90
CA ARG A 237 -9.49 -11.43 0.08
C ARG A 237 -10.12 -10.84 -1.19
N VAL A 238 -9.72 -9.63 -1.57
CA VAL A 238 -10.09 -9.02 -2.86
C VAL A 238 -10.01 -10.11 -3.93
N THR A 239 -11.10 -10.40 -4.63
CA THR A 239 -11.09 -11.55 -5.55
C THR A 239 -10.04 -11.30 -6.61
N ASP A 240 -9.42 -12.37 -7.11
CA ASP A 240 -8.41 -12.25 -8.16
C ASP A 240 -8.92 -11.42 -9.37
N GLU A 241 -10.22 -11.48 -9.65
CA GLU A 241 -10.88 -10.68 -10.69
C GLU A 241 -10.94 -9.19 -10.32
N GLN A 242 -11.30 -8.83 -9.09
CA GLN A 242 -11.27 -7.45 -8.61
C GLN A 242 -9.84 -6.89 -8.65
N VAL A 243 -8.86 -7.67 -8.21
CA VAL A 243 -7.43 -7.33 -8.21
C VAL A 243 -6.94 -6.99 -9.62
N VAL A 244 -7.28 -7.81 -10.60
CA VAL A 244 -6.91 -7.59 -12.01
C VAL A 244 -7.64 -6.39 -12.60
N ASN A 245 -8.94 -6.22 -12.31
CA ASN A 245 -9.71 -5.07 -12.78
C ASN A 245 -9.14 -3.75 -12.26
N MET A 246 -8.65 -3.72 -11.02
CA MET A 246 -7.97 -2.55 -10.46
C MET A 246 -6.66 -2.23 -11.18
N PHE A 247 -5.87 -3.24 -11.55
CA PHE A 247 -4.68 -3.05 -12.38
C PHE A 247 -5.06 -2.36 -13.70
N TYR A 248 -6.11 -2.87 -14.35
CA TYR A 248 -6.59 -2.30 -15.61
C TYR A 248 -7.14 -0.88 -15.47
N GLN A 249 -7.82 -0.55 -14.37
CA GLN A 249 -8.25 0.83 -14.09
C GLN A 249 -7.06 1.78 -13.94
N VAL A 250 -5.97 1.34 -13.29
CA VAL A 250 -4.73 2.13 -13.22
C VAL A 250 -4.15 2.32 -14.63
N LEU A 251 -4.10 1.25 -15.44
CA LEU A 251 -3.66 1.36 -16.83
C LEU A 251 -4.54 2.32 -17.65
N GLU A 252 -5.85 2.25 -17.50
CA GLU A 252 -6.81 3.09 -18.22
C GLU A 252 -6.67 4.56 -17.82
N LYS A 253 -6.62 4.85 -16.51
CA LYS A 253 -6.42 6.21 -15.97
C LYS A 253 -5.17 6.88 -16.54
N HIS A 254 -4.12 6.09 -16.82
CA HIS A 254 -2.88 6.59 -17.38
C HIS A 254 -2.79 6.46 -18.92
N GLY A 255 -3.89 6.11 -19.60
CA GLY A 255 -3.95 6.03 -21.06
C GLY A 255 -3.16 4.86 -21.67
N ILE A 256 -2.91 3.81 -20.87
CA ILE A 256 -2.05 2.66 -21.21
C ILE A 256 -2.89 1.51 -21.79
N PHE A 257 -4.14 1.37 -21.34
CA PHE A 257 -4.99 0.22 -21.60
C PHE A 257 -5.22 -0.07 -23.10
N HIS A 258 -5.46 0.96 -23.92
CA HIS A 258 -5.75 0.80 -25.35
C HIS A 258 -4.57 0.27 -26.20
N ARG A 259 -3.35 0.20 -25.65
CA ARG A 259 -2.16 -0.26 -26.40
C ARG A 259 -1.66 -1.65 -26.00
N CYS A 260 -2.13 -2.21 -24.88
CA CYS A 260 -1.77 -3.55 -24.44
C CYS A 260 -2.66 -4.66 -25.05
N LEU A 261 -3.89 -4.31 -25.46
CA LEU A 261 -4.87 -5.27 -25.99
C LEU A 261 -4.92 -5.34 -27.54
N SER A 262 -4.02 -4.63 -28.23
CA SER A 262 -3.87 -4.63 -29.69
C SER A 262 -2.62 -5.37 -30.12
#